data_AF-A0A379PJ91-F1
#
_entry.id   AF-A0A379PJ91-F1
#
_cell.length_a   1.000
_cell.length_b   1.000
_cell.length_c   1.000
_cell.angle_alpha   90.00
_cell.angle_beta   90.00
_cell.angle_gamma   90.00
#
_symmetry.space_group_name_H-M   'P 1'
#
loop_
_entity.id
_entity.type
_entity.pdbx_description
1 polymer ?
#
loop_
_entity_poly.entity_id
_entity_poly.type
_entity_poly.pdbx_seq_one_letter_code
_entity_poly.pdbx_strand_id
1 'polypeptide(L)' 'MGHIEHYEFTDIRSGANGVSYTAPTEAELQIKLQVKGVVTGYSGPFIKVVRAFPPLPPASVLRERAEREKYGYADGEVQW' A
#
# COMPACT_ATOMS: atom_id res chain seq x y z
N MET A 1 -0.11 -12.47 -12.74
CA MET A 1 -0.69 -11.22 -12.16
C MET A 1 0.25 -10.74 -11.08
N GLY A 2 0.70 -9.49 -11.17
CA GLY A 2 1.83 -9.00 -10.37
C GLY A 2 1.39 -8.52 -9.00
N HIS A 3 2.14 -8.87 -7.96
CA HIS A 3 2.08 -8.21 -6.67
C HIS A 3 3.52 -7.94 -6.21
N ILE A 4 3.70 -6.90 -5.39
CA ILE A 4 4.97 -6.59 -4.74
C ILE A 4 4.75 -6.74 -3.23
N GLU A 5 5.64 -7.46 -2.58
CA GLU A 5 5.66 -7.62 -1.12
C GLU A 5 6.88 -6.93 -0.54
N HIS A 6 6.70 -6.26 0.59
CA HIS A 6 7.80 -5.78 1.42
C HIS A 6 7.36 -5.72 2.88
N TYR A 7 8.32 -5.60 3.77
CA TYR A 7 8.14 -5.35 5.19
C TYR A 7 8.41 -3.88 5.48
N GLU A 8 7.64 -3.33 6.41
CA GLU A 8 7.75 -1.96 6.89
C GLU A 8 7.86 -1.93 8.42
N PHE A 9 8.64 -0.97 8.91
CA PHE A 9 8.72 -0.58 10.31
C PHE A 9 8.69 0.94 10.42
N THR A 10 7.78 1.49 11.24
CA THR A 10 7.69 2.94 11.47
C THR A 10 8.27 3.30 12.84
N ASP A 11 9.27 4.16 12.83
CA ASP A 11 9.85 4.77 14.02
C ASP A 11 9.10 6.07 14.38
N ILE A 12 8.25 6.02 15.40
CA ILE A 12 7.46 7.17 15.87
C ILE A 12 8.23 8.23 16.66
N ARG A 13 9.50 7.99 17.05
CA ARG A 13 10.31 8.96 17.81
C ARG A 13 11.08 9.91 16.91
N SER A 14 11.23 9.55 15.64
CA SER A 14 11.96 10.36 14.66
C SER A 14 11.05 11.47 14.11
N GLY A 15 10.92 12.55 14.88
CA GLY A 15 10.18 13.77 14.49
C GLY A 15 8.65 13.64 14.54
N ALA A 16 7.95 14.68 14.08
CA ALA A 16 6.49 14.81 14.20
C ALA A 16 5.68 13.77 13.40
N ASN A 17 6.29 13.16 12.37
CA ASN A 17 5.64 12.21 11.46
C ASN A 17 6.21 10.79 11.53
N GLY A 18 7.25 10.56 12.34
CA GLY A 18 8.00 9.31 12.36
C GLY A 18 8.81 9.04 11.07
N VAL A 19 9.68 8.04 11.11
CA VAL A 19 10.45 7.57 9.95
C VAL A 19 10.11 6.12 9.65
N SER A 20 9.61 5.85 8.44
CA SER A 20 9.35 4.49 7.95
C SER A 20 10.59 3.89 7.28
N TYR A 21 10.86 2.62 7.58
CA TYR A 21 11.91 1.80 6.99
C TYR A 21 11.27 0.63 6.26
N THR A 22 11.72 0.34 5.04
CA THR A 22 11.19 -0.76 4.23
C THR A 22 12.28 -1.71 3.71
N ALA A 23 11.94 -2.99 3.59
CA ALA A 23 12.80 -4.00 2.97
C ALA A 23 11.98 -5.17 2.38
N PRO A 24 12.48 -5.86 1.34
CA PRO A 24 11.85 -7.05 0.78
C PRO A 24 11.53 -8.16 1.79
N THR A 25 12.41 -8.38 2.77
CA THR A 25 12.26 -9.44 3.79
C THR A 25 12.35 -8.86 5.21
N GLU A 26 11.75 -9.57 6.17
CA GLU A 26 11.83 -9.19 7.59
C GLU A 26 13.29 -9.20 8.10
N ALA A 27 14.08 -10.21 7.69
CA ALA A 27 15.48 -10.33 8.08
C ALA A 27 16.32 -9.13 7.59
N GLU A 28 16.12 -8.69 6.34
CA GLU A 28 16.79 -7.50 5.82
C GLU A 28 16.36 -6.22 6.54
N LEU A 29 15.09 -6.13 6.93
CA LEU A 29 14.58 -5.00 7.69
C LEU A 29 15.22 -4.95 9.09
N GLN A 30 15.30 -6.10 9.77
CA GLN A 30 15.96 -6.21 11.07
C GLN A 30 17.44 -5.83 11.00
N ILE A 31 18.18 -6.32 10.00
CA ILE A 31 19.59 -5.95 9.79
C ILE A 31 19.72 -4.44 9.57
N LYS A 32 18.89 -3.85 8.70
CA LYS A 32 18.88 -2.40 8.44
C LYS A 32 18.64 -1.60 9.72
N LEU A 33 17.68 -2.02 10.55
CA LEU A 33 17.36 -1.32 11.80
C LEU A 33 18.48 -1.51 12.84
N GLN A 34 19.12 -2.68 12.89
CA GLN A 34 20.24 -2.94 13.79
C GLN A 34 21.46 -2.10 13.41
N VAL A 35 21.81 -2.02 12.13
CA VAL A 35 22.88 -1.15 11.62
C VAL A 35 22.63 0.32 11.92
N LYS A 36 21.36 0.76 11.83
CA LYS A 36 20.97 2.14 12.14
C LYS A 36 20.85 2.44 13.64
N GLY A 37 21.11 1.46 14.52
CA GLY A 37 20.94 1.63 15.97
C GLY A 37 19.49 1.81 16.41
N VAL A 38 18.52 1.50 15.54
CA VAL A 38 17.09 1.64 15.83
C VAL A 38 16.60 0.47 16.68
N VAL A 39 17.18 -0.73 16.63
CA VAL A 39 16.64 -1.86 17.44
C VAL A 39 17.03 -1.76 18.93
N THR A 40 18.11 -1.05 19.27
CA THR A 40 18.56 -0.87 20.66
C THR A 40 17.64 0.09 21.42
N GLY A 41 16.48 -0.42 21.84
CA GLY A 41 15.46 0.31 22.61
C GLY A 41 14.13 0.51 21.89
N TYR A 42 13.88 -0.17 20.76
CA TYR A 42 12.57 -0.16 20.07
C TYR A 42 11.83 -1.49 20.25
N SER A 43 10.54 -1.39 20.54
CA SER A 43 9.58 -2.48 20.41
C SER A 43 8.45 -2.00 19.50
N GLY A 44 8.27 -2.64 18.36
CA GLY A 44 7.17 -2.35 17.44
C GLY A 44 6.99 -3.50 16.45
N PRO A 45 5.78 -3.72 15.93
CA PRO A 45 5.52 -4.81 15.00
C PRO A 45 6.16 -4.52 13.64
N PHE A 46 6.71 -5.56 13.01
CA PHE A 46 7.02 -5.56 11.58
C PHE A 46 5.74 -5.80 10.80
N ILE A 47 5.44 -4.94 9.83
CA ILE A 47 4.21 -5.03 9.03
C ILE A 47 4.57 -5.54 7.64
N LYS A 48 3.94 -6.64 7.21
CA LYS A 48 4.04 -7.11 5.82
C LYS A 48 3.03 -6.33 4.95
N VAL A 49 3.53 -5.60 3.97
CA VAL A 49 2.75 -4.83 3.01
C VAL A 49 2.71 -5.57 1.67
N VAL A 50 1.50 -5.89 1.21
CA VAL A 50 1.26 -6.52 -0.10
C VAL A 50 0.54 -5.53 -1.00
N ARG A 51 1.23 -5.07 -2.04
CA ARG A 51 0.64 -4.22 -3.08
C ARG A 51 0.29 -5.07 -4.29
N ALA A 52 -1.00 -5.34 -4.46
CA ALA A 52 -1.52 -6.06 -5.62
C ALA A 52 -1.69 -5.12 -6.82
N PHE A 53 -1.28 -5.57 -8.00
CA PHE A 53 -1.57 -4.91 -9.28
C PHE A 53 -2.67 -5.73 -9.97
N PRO A 54 -3.96 -5.36 -9.78
CA PRO A 54 -5.03 -6.06 -10.45
C PRO A 54 -4.83 -5.97 -11.97
N PRO A 55 -5.27 -6.99 -12.72
CA PRO A 55 -5.21 -6.95 -14.17
C PRO A 55 -6.03 -5.76 -14.66
N LEU A 56 -5.61 -5.19 -15.79
CA LEU A 56 -6.39 -4.15 -16.46
C LEU A 56 -7.81 -4.68 -16.71
N PRO A 57 -8.87 -3.91 -16.40
CA PRO A 57 -10.23 -4.30 -16.71
C PRO A 57 -10.34 -4.59 -18.21
N PRO A 58 -11.17 -5.56 -18.63
CA PRO A 58 -11.45 -5.79 -20.04
C PRO A 58 -11.88 -4.51 -20.75
N ALA A 59 -11.50 -4.36 -22.02
CA ALA A 59 -11.83 -3.16 -22.80
C ALA A 59 -13.34 -2.86 -22.86
N SER A 60 -14.19 -3.89 -22.79
CA SER A 60 -15.64 -3.73 -22.68
C SER A 60 -16.07 -2.96 -21.43
N VAL A 61 -15.48 -3.28 -20.27
CA VAL A 61 -15.75 -2.60 -18.99
C VAL A 61 -15.25 -1.16 -19.01
N LEU A 62 -14.10 -0.92 -19.65
CA LEU A 62 -13.56 0.44 -19.82
C LEU A 62 -14.43 1.30 -20.75
N ARG A 63 -14.96 0.70 -21.83
CA ARG A 63 -15.89 1.38 -22.75
C ARG A 63 -17.22 1.71 -22.06
N GLU A 64 -17.80 0.77 -21.33
CA GLU A 64 -19.03 0.99 -20.58
C GLU A 64 -18.87 2.11 -19.55
N ARG A 65 -17.73 2.17 -18.84
CA ARG A 65 -17.41 3.29 -17.94
C ARG A 65 -17.26 4.62 -18.67
N ALA A 66 -16.54 4.66 -19.79
CA ALA A 66 -16.37 5.88 -20.57
C ALA A 66 -17.71 6.39 -21.13
N GLU A 67 -18.60 5.49 -21.54
CA GLU A 67 -19.97 5.82 -21.95
C GLU A 67 -20.80 6.35 -20.78
N ARG A 68 -20.74 5.70 -19.61
CA ARG A 68 -21.40 6.17 -18.37
C ARG A 68 -20.89 7.54 -17.91
N GLU A 69 -19.59 7.82 -18.02
CA GLU A 69 -19.01 9.13 -17.67
C GLU A 69 -19.37 10.22 -18.68
N LYS A 70 -19.44 9.87 -19.97
CA LYS A 70 -19.81 10.79 -21.05
C LYS A 70 -21.28 11.19 -21.01
N TYR A 71 -22.16 10.29 -20.57
CA TYR A 71 -23.61 10.52 -20.46
C TYR A 71 -24.04 10.53 -18.98
N GLY A 72 -23.19 11.10 -18.11
CA GLY A 72 -23.27 11.09 -16.64
C GLY A 72 -24.67 10.92 -16.06
N TYR A 73 -24.78 10.05 -15.04
CA TYR A 73 -25.98 9.71 -14.27
C TYR A 73 -27.19 10.57 -14.65
N ALA A 74 -28.13 9.99 -15.40
CA ALA A 74 -29.49 10.50 -15.34
C ALA A 74 -29.87 10.49 -13.86
N ASP A 75 -30.07 11.67 -13.29
CA ASP A 75 -30.71 11.88 -11.98
C ASP A 75 -31.88 10.90 -11.87
N GLY A 76 -31.79 9.84 -11.08
CA GLY A 76 -32.98 9.02 -10.82
C GLY A 76 -32.88 7.57 -10.38
N GLU A 77 -31.73 6.89 -10.34
CA GLU A 77 -31.73 5.51 -9.82
C GLU A 77 -30.99 5.38 -8.49
N VAL A 78 -31.69 5.79 -7.42
CA VAL A 78 -31.53 5.19 -6.10
C VAL A 78 -32.33 3.90 -6.11
N GLN A 79 -31.67 2.74 -6.11
CA GLN A 79 -32.33 1.48 -5.79
C GLN A 79 -31.94 1.06 -4.37
N TRP A 80 -32.97 0.98 -3.51
CA TRP A 80 -32.95 0.42 -2.16
C TRP A 80 -32.95 -1.10 -2.20
#